data_AF-A0A7Z1GK59-F1
#
_entry.id   AF-A0A7Z1GK59-F1
#
_cell.length_a   1.000
_cell.length_b   1.000
_cell.length_c   1.000
_cell.angle_alpha   90.00
_cell.angle_beta   90.00
_cell.angle_gamma   90.00
#
_symmetry.space_group_name_H-M   'P 1'
#
loop_
_entity.id
_entity.type
_entity.pdbx_description
1 polymer ?
#
loop_
_entity_poly.entity_id
_entity_poly.type
_entity_poly.pdbx_seq_one_letter_code
_entity_poly.pdbx_strand_id
1 'polypeptide(L)'
;MNTREKLLDTTKPLIIGLSFTGWLFLFFIGLANYQGTHHIFVFFSIAYLALLTSGLIKKTTYGYTFLTIILWLGFWLKAVFHLLLDYPFVEPTGLFKGTPADWDTVLVVASIGAICIILGRLTYGLIFRAKSTIKSENEYFPPSWYWQYRIHLWSGLVFFLMISATANIYYSFQQVGIVPKTVIWPLNTVIYWLLSTGFAMSITTLLWWELSSAKGNINTIYFVLLEAGSSSVSLLSRGLYIFHVIPLAFALFKNKQHIKAATFKWIVSLTAATILLFLLCYPTVNAVRNFYYSDVPFTKKEWLVQAESPLLNLLKFSVDRWIGLEGLMATSAQPEKNITLLMTVATETGKIGTASILQEIALSHYRFMDLKTFVFASLPGPISFLYLAGNYWIVAIGMYLLSLTVLMLEYLVNRIFKNPLLSALWGSILATSVAQMGLNVSGLIFYLFLCSIGFTVLFALEHALILKSFFLQKNNLRS
;
A
#
# COMPACT_ATOMS: atom_id res chain seq x y z
N MET A 1 19.47 -23.50 -22.05
CA MET A 1 19.35 -22.18 -21.40
C MET A 1 19.45 -21.12 -22.48
N ASN A 2 18.38 -20.35 -22.70
CA ASN A 2 18.26 -19.47 -23.87
C ASN A 2 19.22 -18.26 -23.73
N THR A 3 19.77 -17.72 -24.81
CA THR A 3 20.80 -16.65 -24.77
C THR A 3 20.37 -15.41 -23.95
N ARG A 4 19.05 -15.14 -23.89
CA ARG A 4 18.42 -14.12 -23.03
C ARG A 4 18.49 -14.42 -21.53
N GLU A 5 18.40 -15.68 -21.12
CA GLU A 5 18.50 -16.06 -19.70
C GLU A 5 19.92 -15.85 -19.18
N LYS A 6 20.93 -16.09 -20.03
CA LYS A 6 22.34 -15.87 -19.70
C LYS A 6 22.65 -14.37 -19.51
N LEU A 7 22.10 -13.51 -20.37
CA LEU A 7 22.22 -12.04 -20.29
C LEU A 7 21.56 -11.47 -19.03
N LEU A 8 20.38 -11.97 -18.66
CA LEU A 8 19.69 -11.57 -17.42
C LEU A 8 20.42 -12.04 -16.15
N ASP A 9 21.24 -13.08 -16.22
CA ASP A 9 22.00 -13.54 -15.07
C ASP A 9 23.28 -12.71 -14.86
N THR A 10 23.90 -12.24 -15.95
CA THR A 10 25.08 -11.37 -15.88
C THR A 10 24.77 -9.95 -15.40
N THR A 11 23.55 -9.43 -15.60
CA THR A 11 23.19 -8.06 -15.19
C THR A 11 22.78 -7.94 -13.72
N LYS A 12 22.32 -9.03 -13.09
CA LYS A 12 21.95 -9.05 -11.66
C LYS A 12 23.07 -8.64 -10.71
N PRO A 13 24.30 -9.21 -10.78
CA PRO A 13 25.38 -8.82 -9.86
C PRO A 13 25.76 -7.35 -10.04
N LEU A 14 25.71 -6.82 -11.27
CA LEU A 14 25.95 -5.41 -11.54
C LEU A 14 24.92 -4.51 -10.87
N ILE A 15 23.62 -4.81 -11.02
CA ILE A 15 22.56 -4.01 -10.39
C ILE A 15 22.69 -4.05 -8.86
N ILE A 16 22.94 -5.24 -8.29
CA ILE A 16 23.14 -5.39 -6.84
C ILE A 16 24.36 -4.58 -6.37
N GLY A 17 25.48 -4.66 -7.10
CA GLY A 17 26.69 -3.90 -6.79
C GLY A 17 26.47 -2.39 -6.84
N LEU A 18 25.77 -1.90 -7.87
CA LEU A 18 25.42 -0.47 -8.00
C LEU A 18 24.47 -0.02 -6.90
N SER A 19 23.43 -0.79 -6.59
CA SER A 19 22.50 -0.47 -5.49
C SER A 19 23.20 -0.45 -4.13
N PHE A 20 24.09 -1.39 -3.87
CA PHE A 20 24.87 -1.43 -2.63
C PHE A 20 25.86 -0.26 -2.53
N THR A 21 26.52 0.09 -3.64
CA THR A 21 27.42 1.26 -3.70
C THR A 21 26.65 2.55 -3.44
N GLY A 22 25.49 2.72 -4.08
CA GLY A 22 24.61 3.87 -3.84
C GLY A 22 24.11 3.94 -2.39
N TRP A 23 23.77 2.79 -1.79
CA TRP A 23 23.41 2.71 -0.38
C TRP A 23 24.56 3.12 0.53
N LEU A 24 25.78 2.62 0.30
CA LEU A 24 26.97 2.98 1.07
C LEU A 24 27.29 4.47 0.98
N PHE A 25 27.21 5.04 -0.22
CA PHE A 25 27.41 6.47 -0.43
C PHE A 25 26.44 7.31 0.41
N LEU A 26 25.14 7.01 0.31
CA LEU A 26 24.10 7.67 1.10
C LEU A 26 24.29 7.46 2.61
N PHE A 27 24.69 6.25 3.02
CA PHE A 27 24.98 5.91 4.40
C PHE A 27 26.11 6.77 4.98
N PHE A 28 27.25 6.88 4.31
CA PHE A 28 28.39 7.66 4.81
C PHE A 28 28.09 9.16 4.86
N ILE A 29 27.34 9.68 3.89
CA ILE A 29 26.86 11.06 3.92
C ILE A 29 25.92 11.29 5.10
N GLY A 30 24.92 10.43 5.26
CA GLY A 30 23.97 10.53 6.36
C GLY A 30 24.67 10.44 7.72
N LEU A 31 25.68 9.57 7.83
CA LEU A 31 26.50 9.43 9.03
C LEU A 31 27.29 10.71 9.34
N ALA A 32 27.89 11.34 8.32
CA ALA A 32 28.66 12.57 8.49
C ALA A 32 27.81 13.78 8.92
N ASN A 33 26.54 13.81 8.50
CA ASN A 33 25.60 14.88 8.85
C ASN A 33 24.73 14.56 10.07
N TYR A 34 24.88 13.37 10.67
CA TYR A 34 24.05 13.00 11.82
C TYR A 34 24.52 13.69 13.09
N GLN A 35 23.66 14.56 13.64
CA GLN A 35 23.96 15.34 14.85
C GLN A 35 23.84 14.55 16.17
N GLY A 36 23.23 13.36 16.13
CA GLY A 36 23.07 12.48 17.28
C GLY A 36 24.28 11.59 17.51
N THR A 37 24.04 10.46 18.16
CA THR A 37 25.06 9.48 18.46
C THR A 37 25.31 8.55 17.26
N HIS A 38 26.49 8.62 16.66
CA HIS A 38 26.85 7.87 15.44
C HIS A 38 26.55 6.36 15.49
N HIS A 39 26.78 5.68 16.63
CA HIS A 39 26.52 4.24 16.73
C HIS A 39 25.02 3.91 16.64
N ILE A 40 24.12 4.81 17.07
CA ILE A 40 22.68 4.66 16.92
C ILE A 40 22.30 4.76 15.44
N PHE A 41 22.85 5.73 14.72
CA PHE A 41 22.64 5.87 13.27
C PHE A 41 23.15 4.66 12.48
N VAL A 42 24.32 4.12 12.85
CA VAL A 42 24.88 2.89 12.25
C VAL A 42 23.93 1.71 12.49
N PHE A 43 23.48 1.51 13.73
CA PHE A 43 22.56 0.43 14.08
C PHE A 43 21.24 0.54 13.31
N PHE A 44 20.65 1.74 13.27
CA PHE A 44 19.45 2.05 12.49
C PHE A 44 19.63 1.72 11.01
N SER A 45 20.75 2.15 10.42
CA SER A 45 21.04 1.90 9.00
C SER A 45 21.18 0.41 8.69
N ILE A 46 21.89 -0.34 9.55
CA ILE A 46 22.04 -1.79 9.39
C ILE A 46 20.69 -2.50 9.57
N ALA A 47 19.88 -2.09 10.57
CA ALA A 47 18.56 -2.68 10.81
C ALA A 47 17.63 -2.51 9.59
N TYR A 48 17.61 -1.33 8.97
CA TYR A 48 16.78 -1.08 7.80
C TYR A 48 17.34 -1.69 6.50
N LEU A 49 18.67 -1.79 6.36
CA LEU A 49 19.27 -2.58 5.28
C LEU A 49 18.91 -4.07 5.43
N ALA A 50 19.00 -4.62 6.64
CA ALA A 50 18.57 -5.97 6.94
C ALA A 50 17.07 -6.16 6.66
N LEU A 51 16.22 -5.19 7.02
CA LEU A 51 14.79 -5.21 6.72
C LEU A 51 14.53 -5.26 5.21
N LEU A 52 15.12 -4.35 4.43
CA LEU A 52 14.94 -4.31 2.99
C LEU A 52 15.44 -5.57 2.30
N THR A 53 16.65 -6.01 2.64
CA THR A 53 17.24 -7.23 2.08
C THR A 53 16.43 -8.47 2.45
N SER A 54 15.85 -8.52 3.65
CA SER A 54 14.94 -9.59 4.06
C SER A 54 13.68 -9.66 3.20
N GLY A 55 13.15 -8.52 2.73
CA GLY A 55 11.99 -8.48 1.82
C GLY A 55 12.30 -8.80 0.36
N LEU A 56 13.55 -8.63 -0.08
CA LEU A 56 13.94 -8.81 -1.48
C LEU A 56 14.62 -10.16 -1.77
N ILE A 57 15.23 -10.80 -0.75
CA ILE A 57 16.06 -11.98 -0.91
C ILE A 57 15.37 -13.25 -0.38
N LYS A 58 15.23 -14.23 -1.28
CA LYS A 58 14.79 -15.63 -1.08
C LYS A 58 13.42 -15.82 -0.36
N LYS A 59 12.54 -16.61 -0.98
CA LYS A 59 11.30 -17.15 -0.36
C LYS A 59 10.45 -16.09 0.36
N THR A 60 10.21 -14.97 -0.31
CA THR A 60 9.41 -13.86 0.25
C THR A 60 7.96 -13.95 -0.22
N THR A 61 7.09 -13.22 0.49
CA THR A 61 5.69 -13.01 0.09
C THR A 61 5.53 -11.59 -0.45
N TYR A 62 4.47 -11.33 -1.21
CA TYR A 62 4.23 -10.00 -1.78
C TYR A 62 4.05 -8.94 -0.72
N GLY A 63 3.18 -9.16 0.26
CA GLY A 63 2.87 -8.23 1.34
C GLY A 63 4.07 -7.92 2.21
N TYR A 64 4.90 -8.92 2.54
CA TYR A 64 6.15 -8.65 3.25
C TYR A 64 7.13 -7.83 2.40
N THR A 65 7.24 -8.14 1.11
CA THR A 65 8.08 -7.38 0.18
C THR A 65 7.63 -5.91 0.12
N PHE A 66 6.34 -5.64 -0.05
CA PHE A 66 5.82 -4.27 -0.06
C PHE A 66 6.00 -3.56 1.28
N LEU A 67 5.74 -4.24 2.40
CA LEU A 67 5.89 -3.66 3.73
C LEU A 67 7.32 -3.21 4.01
N THR A 68 8.30 -4.08 3.71
CA THR A 68 9.73 -3.75 3.91
C THR A 68 10.18 -2.58 3.03
N ILE A 69 9.71 -2.51 1.78
CA ILE A 69 10.01 -1.38 0.88
C ILE A 69 9.39 -0.09 1.42
N ILE A 70 8.10 -0.08 1.77
CA ILE A 70 7.40 1.11 2.25
C ILE A 70 8.06 1.65 3.53
N LEU A 71 8.40 0.77 4.48
CA LEU A 71 9.07 1.17 5.71
C LEU A 71 10.51 1.64 5.48
N TRP A 72 11.25 1.00 4.58
CA TRP A 72 12.59 1.47 4.23
C TRP A 72 12.56 2.86 3.60
N LEU A 73 11.59 3.13 2.73
CA LEU A 73 11.39 4.44 2.13
C LEU A 73 10.95 5.49 3.17
N GLY A 74 9.98 5.16 4.02
CA GLY A 74 9.40 6.06 5.00
C GLY A 74 10.27 6.39 6.22
N PHE A 75 11.30 5.57 6.50
CA PHE A 75 12.22 5.77 7.61
C PHE A 75 13.65 6.02 7.15
N TRP A 76 14.33 5.01 6.59
CA TRP A 76 15.76 5.10 6.31
C TRP A 76 16.06 6.10 5.18
N LEU A 77 15.42 5.93 4.02
CA LEU A 77 15.66 6.82 2.88
C LEU A 77 15.30 8.26 3.24
N LYS A 78 14.14 8.44 3.87
CA LYS A 78 13.67 9.75 4.32
C LYS A 78 14.65 10.41 5.30
N ALA A 79 15.07 9.70 6.35
CA ALA A 79 16.02 10.25 7.31
C ALA A 79 17.32 10.71 6.62
N VAL A 80 17.90 9.89 5.77
CA VAL A 80 19.14 10.22 5.06
C VAL A 80 18.97 11.42 4.13
N PHE A 81 17.84 11.51 3.41
CA PHE A 81 17.58 12.66 2.53
C PHE A 81 17.41 13.97 3.30
N HIS A 82 16.75 13.96 4.46
CA HIS A 82 16.66 15.15 5.31
C HIS A 82 18.01 15.54 5.91
N LEU A 83 18.84 14.57 6.31
CA LEU A 83 20.20 14.84 6.78
C LEU A 83 21.12 15.36 5.67
N LEU A 84 20.86 15.00 4.41
CA LEU A 84 21.66 15.44 3.26
C LEU A 84 21.24 16.83 2.76
N LEU A 85 19.93 17.07 2.64
CA LEU A 85 19.38 18.23 1.95
C LEU A 85 18.90 19.34 2.90
N ASP A 86 18.84 19.06 4.20
CA ASP A 86 18.48 20.00 5.28
C ASP A 86 17.26 20.87 4.94
N TYR A 87 16.16 20.21 4.58
CA TYR A 87 14.88 20.87 4.32
C TYR A 87 13.82 20.42 5.33
N PRO A 88 12.81 21.26 5.63
CA PRO A 88 11.78 20.93 6.61
C PRO A 88 10.91 19.77 6.13
N PHE A 89 10.49 18.92 7.06
CA PHE A 89 9.50 17.88 6.79
C PHE A 89 8.18 18.49 6.31
N VAL A 90 7.60 17.91 5.25
CA VAL A 90 6.30 18.34 4.72
C VAL A 90 5.18 18.00 5.69
N GLU A 91 5.22 16.79 6.26
CA GLU A 91 4.32 16.44 7.35
C GLU A 91 4.88 16.95 8.68
N PRO A 92 4.03 17.52 9.55
CA PRO A 92 4.48 18.22 10.73
C PRO A 92 4.93 17.23 11.81
N THR A 93 6.00 17.59 12.51
CA THR A 93 6.70 16.73 13.48
C THR A 93 6.32 17.02 14.94
N GLY A 94 5.20 17.71 15.18
CA GLY A 94 4.71 18.03 16.52
C GLY A 94 5.71 18.84 17.35
N LEU A 95 5.95 18.40 18.59
CA LEU A 95 6.86 19.04 19.55
C LEU A 95 8.35 18.68 19.34
N PHE A 96 8.69 17.97 18.26
CA PHE A 96 10.06 17.54 17.98
C PHE A 96 10.97 18.74 17.77
N LYS A 97 11.99 18.90 18.62
CA LYS A 97 12.92 20.05 18.59
C LYS A 97 14.13 19.81 17.70
N GLY A 98 14.32 18.58 17.21
CA GLY A 98 15.49 18.22 16.42
C GLY A 98 16.79 18.23 17.23
N THR A 99 16.74 18.04 18.55
CA THR A 99 17.98 17.90 19.33
C THR A 99 18.66 16.55 19.05
N PRO A 100 19.98 16.42 19.28
CA PRO A 100 20.69 15.14 19.17
C PRO A 100 19.98 13.98 19.88
N ALA A 101 19.49 14.20 21.10
CA ALA A 101 18.78 13.20 21.89
C ALA A 101 17.39 12.83 21.32
N ASP A 102 16.67 13.80 20.74
CA ASP A 102 15.38 13.53 20.09
C ASP A 102 15.58 12.62 18.88
N TRP A 103 16.61 12.89 18.07
CA TRP A 103 16.97 12.06 16.92
C TRP A 103 17.39 10.66 17.33
N ASP A 104 18.22 10.52 18.35
CA ASP A 104 18.64 9.22 18.89
C ASP A 104 17.43 8.38 19.30
N THR A 105 16.48 8.99 20.02
CA THR A 105 15.24 8.33 20.46
C THR A 105 14.43 7.82 19.27
N VAL A 106 14.21 8.65 18.26
CA VAL A 106 13.46 8.29 17.05
C VAL A 106 14.13 7.12 16.32
N LEU A 107 15.44 7.16 16.12
CA LEU A 107 16.17 6.10 15.41
C LEU A 107 16.19 4.78 16.21
N VAL A 108 16.31 4.83 17.54
CA VAL A 108 16.22 3.63 18.38
C VAL A 108 14.85 2.96 18.24
N VAL A 109 13.76 3.72 18.38
CA VAL A 109 12.39 3.18 18.27
C VAL A 109 12.12 2.60 16.88
N ALA A 110 12.56 3.30 15.83
CA ALA A 110 12.45 2.83 14.46
C ALA A 110 13.21 1.50 14.25
N SER A 111 14.43 1.40 14.81
CA SER A 111 15.25 0.18 14.72
C SER A 111 14.59 -1.02 15.40
N ILE A 112 13.99 -0.82 16.58
CA ILE A 112 13.23 -1.86 17.29
C ILE A 112 12.08 -2.37 16.40
N GLY A 113 11.31 -1.44 15.81
CA GLY A 113 10.22 -1.80 14.90
C GLY A 113 10.71 -2.62 13.69
N ALA A 114 11.79 -2.19 13.04
CA ALA A 114 12.38 -2.91 11.91
C ALA A 114 12.84 -4.32 12.26
N ILE A 115 13.56 -4.49 13.38
CA ILE A 115 14.04 -5.80 13.84
C ILE A 115 12.87 -6.74 14.13
N CYS A 116 11.82 -6.25 14.78
CA CYS A 116 10.66 -7.07 15.13
C CYS A 116 9.85 -7.53 13.91
N ILE A 117 9.83 -6.76 12.82
CA ILE A 117 9.28 -7.24 11.53
C ILE A 117 10.13 -8.38 10.95
N ILE A 118 11.46 -8.28 11.04
CA ILE A 118 12.35 -9.36 10.60
C ILE A 118 12.10 -10.62 11.43
N LEU A 119 11.98 -10.48 12.75
CA LEU A 119 11.63 -11.58 13.65
C LEU A 119 10.28 -12.22 13.27
N GLY A 120 9.27 -11.41 12.92
CA GLY A 120 7.98 -11.92 12.42
C GLY A 120 8.14 -12.80 11.18
N ARG A 121 8.96 -12.37 10.21
CA ARG A 121 9.30 -13.21 9.04
C ARG A 121 10.04 -14.48 9.41
N LEU A 122 10.99 -14.42 10.34
CA LEU A 122 11.73 -15.60 10.78
C LEU A 122 10.79 -16.62 11.42
N THR A 123 9.90 -16.19 12.32
CA THR A 123 8.87 -17.07 12.90
C THR A 123 7.95 -17.66 11.84
N TYR A 124 7.46 -16.86 10.89
CA TYR A 124 6.68 -17.37 9.77
C TYR A 124 7.44 -18.44 8.96
N GLY A 125 8.73 -18.21 8.72
CA GLY A 125 9.63 -19.16 8.08
C GLY A 125 9.74 -20.49 8.82
N LEU A 126 9.80 -20.47 10.14
CA LEU A 126 9.84 -21.66 10.99
C LEU A 126 8.51 -22.42 10.97
N ILE A 127 7.37 -21.73 11.12
CA ILE A 127 6.03 -22.35 11.20
C ILE A 127 5.59 -22.89 9.84
N PHE A 128 5.74 -22.10 8.77
CA PHE A 128 5.21 -22.40 7.44
C PHE A 128 6.28 -22.88 6.45
N ARG A 129 7.49 -23.20 6.94
CA ARG A 129 8.65 -23.68 6.15
C ARG A 129 9.05 -22.72 5.01
N ALA A 130 8.86 -21.42 5.24
CA ALA A 130 9.14 -20.35 4.28
C ALA A 130 8.50 -20.58 2.90
N LYS A 131 7.23 -20.98 2.85
CA LYS A 131 6.49 -21.09 1.59
C LYS A 131 6.37 -19.70 0.94
N SER A 132 6.82 -19.61 -0.30
CA SER A 132 6.71 -18.40 -1.11
C SER A 132 5.33 -18.34 -1.76
N THR A 133 4.69 -17.17 -1.73
CA THR A 133 3.45 -16.88 -2.47
C THR A 133 3.73 -16.25 -3.84
N ILE A 134 5.00 -15.87 -4.12
CA ILE A 134 5.36 -15.12 -5.32
C ILE A 134 5.20 -15.91 -6.62
N LYS A 135 5.54 -17.20 -6.63
CA LYS A 135 5.46 -18.03 -7.84
C LYS A 135 4.30 -19.01 -7.72
N SER A 136 3.51 -19.14 -8.78
CA SER A 136 2.58 -20.27 -8.91
C SER A 136 3.37 -21.53 -9.21
N GLU A 137 3.24 -22.55 -8.35
CA GLU A 137 3.86 -23.87 -8.55
C GLU A 137 2.92 -24.86 -9.25
N ASN A 138 1.61 -24.59 -9.22
CA ASN A 138 0.60 -25.51 -9.75
C ASN A 138 -0.07 -24.92 -10.99
N GLU A 139 -0.47 -25.81 -11.90
CA GLU A 139 -1.42 -25.47 -12.95
C GLU A 139 -2.76 -25.10 -12.30
N TYR A 140 -3.31 -23.97 -12.73
CA TYR A 140 -4.59 -23.47 -12.27
C TYR A 140 -5.60 -23.59 -13.42
N PHE A 141 -6.73 -24.22 -13.15
CA PHE A 141 -7.81 -24.36 -14.13
C PHE A 141 -8.96 -23.43 -13.73
N PRO A 142 -9.33 -22.46 -14.59
CA PRO A 142 -10.49 -21.62 -14.30
C PRO A 142 -11.77 -22.45 -14.27
N PRO A 143 -12.81 -22.00 -13.55
CA PRO A 143 -14.08 -22.71 -13.50
C PRO A 143 -14.63 -22.95 -14.91
N SER A 144 -15.14 -24.17 -15.19
CA SER A 144 -15.55 -24.55 -16.55
C SER A 144 -16.65 -23.65 -17.13
N TRP A 145 -17.56 -23.16 -16.26
CA TRP A 145 -18.63 -22.25 -16.62
C TRP A 145 -18.13 -20.85 -17.04
N TYR A 146 -16.92 -20.46 -16.63
CA TYR A 146 -16.35 -19.15 -16.96
C TYR A 146 -16.38 -18.89 -18.47
N TRP A 147 -16.03 -19.88 -19.28
CA TRP A 147 -15.95 -19.74 -20.73
C TRP A 147 -17.30 -19.43 -21.38
N GLN A 148 -18.38 -19.93 -20.81
CA GLN A 148 -19.73 -19.68 -21.31
C GLN A 148 -20.17 -18.22 -21.03
N TYR A 149 -19.77 -17.68 -19.87
CA TYR A 149 -20.22 -16.35 -19.41
C TYR A 149 -19.13 -15.27 -19.49
N ARG A 150 -17.98 -15.59 -20.07
CA ARG A 150 -16.77 -14.75 -20.11
C ARG A 150 -17.07 -13.30 -20.50
N ILE A 151 -17.75 -13.10 -21.63
CA ILE A 151 -18.05 -11.76 -22.14
C ILE A 151 -18.97 -11.02 -21.17
N HIS A 152 -20.00 -11.70 -20.67
CA HIS A 152 -20.97 -11.12 -19.73
C HIS A 152 -20.34 -10.72 -18.39
N LEU A 153 -19.39 -11.51 -17.89
CA LEU A 153 -18.64 -11.19 -16.67
C LEU A 153 -17.79 -9.93 -16.86
N TRP A 154 -17.00 -9.86 -17.92
CA TRP A 154 -16.16 -8.69 -18.20
C TRP A 154 -17.01 -7.45 -18.51
N SER A 155 -18.04 -7.57 -19.33
CA SER A 155 -18.93 -6.45 -19.67
C SER A 155 -19.70 -5.96 -18.44
N GLY A 156 -20.21 -6.88 -17.62
CA GLY A 156 -20.89 -6.56 -16.37
C GLY A 156 -19.96 -5.86 -15.39
N LEU A 157 -18.74 -6.38 -15.21
CA LEU A 157 -17.74 -5.79 -14.32
C LEU A 157 -17.36 -4.37 -14.74
N VAL A 158 -17.12 -4.14 -16.03
CA VAL A 158 -16.83 -2.80 -16.57
C VAL A 158 -18.04 -1.88 -16.40
N PHE A 159 -19.24 -2.35 -16.69
CA PHE A 159 -20.46 -1.58 -16.53
C PHE A 159 -20.66 -1.12 -15.07
N PHE A 160 -20.56 -2.04 -14.10
CA PHE A 160 -20.68 -1.70 -12.69
C PHE A 160 -19.56 -0.78 -12.20
N LEU A 161 -18.31 -1.00 -12.64
CA LEU A 161 -17.20 -0.11 -12.35
C LEU A 161 -17.50 1.32 -12.83
N MET A 162 -17.91 1.49 -14.09
CA MET A 162 -18.17 2.80 -14.66
C MET A 162 -19.36 3.49 -14.00
N ILE A 163 -20.41 2.74 -13.66
CA ILE A 163 -21.56 3.28 -12.90
C ILE A 163 -21.12 3.73 -11.52
N SER A 164 -20.43 2.88 -10.75
CA SER A 164 -19.97 3.24 -9.40
C SER A 164 -19.01 4.42 -9.43
N ALA A 165 -18.09 4.47 -10.41
CA ALA A 165 -17.16 5.58 -10.57
C ALA A 165 -17.90 6.88 -10.88
N THR A 166 -18.81 6.87 -11.85
CA THR A 166 -19.60 8.05 -12.25
C THR A 166 -20.51 8.52 -11.11
N ALA A 167 -21.20 7.59 -10.45
CA ALA A 167 -22.05 7.89 -9.31
C ALA A 167 -21.25 8.52 -8.16
N ASN A 168 -20.06 8.00 -7.86
CA ASN A 168 -19.21 8.58 -6.81
C ASN A 168 -18.66 9.97 -7.19
N ILE A 169 -18.35 10.24 -8.46
CA ILE A 169 -17.95 11.59 -8.91
C ILE A 169 -19.11 12.58 -8.71
N TYR A 170 -20.34 12.17 -9.08
CA TYR A 170 -21.51 13.05 -9.03
C TYR A 170 -22.02 13.28 -7.60
N TYR A 171 -22.23 12.20 -6.84
CA TYR A 171 -22.78 12.26 -5.48
C TYR A 171 -21.72 12.49 -4.40
N SER A 172 -20.42 12.37 -4.76
CA SER A 172 -19.30 12.47 -3.82
C SER A 172 -19.51 11.57 -2.59
N PHE A 173 -19.82 10.28 -2.80
CA PHE A 173 -20.03 9.34 -1.68
C PHE A 173 -18.77 9.19 -0.83
N GLN A 174 -17.60 9.12 -1.46
CA GLN A 174 -16.31 9.23 -0.79
C GLN A 174 -15.26 9.71 -1.78
N GLN A 175 -14.59 10.82 -1.46
CA GLN A 175 -13.47 11.34 -2.23
C GLN A 175 -12.35 11.73 -1.25
N VAL A 176 -11.11 11.39 -1.59
CA VAL A 176 -9.96 11.61 -0.70
C VAL A 176 -9.80 13.11 -0.47
N GLY A 177 -9.78 13.53 0.81
CA GLY A 177 -9.60 14.92 1.21
C GLY A 177 -10.88 15.75 1.30
N ILE A 178 -12.06 15.21 1.01
CA ILE A 178 -13.33 15.95 0.98
C ILE A 178 -14.37 15.23 1.84
N VAL A 179 -15.15 15.98 2.62
CA VAL A 179 -16.31 15.44 3.33
C VAL A 179 -17.37 14.95 2.31
N PRO A 180 -17.92 13.74 2.44
CA PRO A 180 -18.96 13.25 1.54
C PRO A 180 -20.16 14.21 1.44
N LYS A 181 -20.58 14.54 0.23
CA LYS A 181 -21.75 15.41 0.01
C LYS A 181 -23.06 14.68 0.27
N THR A 182 -23.12 13.42 -0.13
CA THR A 182 -24.28 12.55 0.04
C THR A 182 -23.90 11.40 0.96
N VAL A 183 -24.52 11.33 2.14
CA VAL A 183 -24.27 10.28 3.12
C VAL A 183 -25.47 9.33 3.15
N ILE A 184 -25.28 8.14 2.57
CA ILE A 184 -26.23 7.02 2.61
C ILE A 184 -25.50 5.86 3.28
N TRP A 185 -25.65 5.72 4.60
CA TRP A 185 -25.01 4.64 5.32
C TRP A 185 -25.81 3.33 5.18
N PRO A 186 -25.17 2.16 4.92
CA PRO A 186 -23.73 1.91 4.78
C PRO A 186 -23.21 1.97 3.32
N LEU A 187 -24.02 2.41 2.37
CA LEU A 187 -23.74 2.39 0.93
C LEU A 187 -22.46 3.16 0.57
N ASN A 188 -22.18 4.31 1.18
CA ASN A 188 -20.94 5.06 0.95
C ASN A 188 -19.70 4.19 1.15
N THR A 189 -19.67 3.43 2.23
CA THR A 189 -18.53 2.58 2.57
C THR A 189 -18.39 1.41 1.59
N VAL A 190 -19.52 0.85 1.13
CA VAL A 190 -19.52 -0.20 0.11
C VAL A 190 -19.01 0.33 -1.23
N ILE A 191 -19.47 1.51 -1.67
CA ILE A 191 -19.00 2.14 -2.92
C ILE A 191 -17.51 2.48 -2.83
N TYR A 192 -17.09 3.06 -1.69
CA TYR A 192 -15.68 3.33 -1.44
C TYR A 192 -14.84 2.05 -1.49
N TRP A 193 -15.28 0.98 -0.84
CA TRP A 193 -14.58 -0.31 -0.86
C TRP A 193 -14.54 -0.92 -2.27
N LEU A 194 -15.64 -0.86 -3.02
CA LEU A 194 -15.69 -1.37 -4.39
C LEU A 194 -14.66 -0.65 -5.29
N LEU A 195 -14.66 0.68 -5.26
CA LEU A 195 -13.73 1.50 -6.06
C LEU A 195 -12.29 1.42 -5.57
N SER A 196 -12.06 1.34 -4.27
CA SER A 196 -10.69 1.27 -3.73
C SER A 196 -10.09 -0.13 -3.84
N THR A 197 -10.87 -1.20 -3.92
CA THR A 197 -10.35 -2.57 -3.78
C THR A 197 -11.22 -3.65 -4.43
N GLY A 198 -12.54 -3.62 -4.26
CA GLY A 198 -13.43 -4.70 -4.69
C GLY A 198 -13.38 -4.98 -6.20
N PHE A 199 -13.33 -3.93 -7.03
CA PHE A 199 -13.18 -4.08 -8.48
C PHE A 199 -11.79 -4.62 -8.85
N ALA A 200 -10.72 -4.12 -8.23
CA ALA A 200 -9.37 -4.63 -8.44
C ALA A 200 -9.25 -6.13 -8.06
N MET A 201 -9.87 -6.57 -6.96
CA MET A 201 -9.95 -8.00 -6.58
C MET A 201 -10.70 -8.84 -7.63
N SER A 202 -11.82 -8.33 -8.15
CA SER A 202 -12.58 -9.01 -9.19
C SER A 202 -11.77 -9.13 -10.49
N ILE A 203 -11.16 -8.03 -10.94
CA ILE A 203 -10.37 -7.99 -12.19
C ILE A 203 -9.14 -8.89 -12.08
N THR A 204 -8.41 -8.85 -10.97
CA THR A 204 -7.25 -9.74 -10.76
C THR A 204 -7.62 -11.21 -10.78
N THR A 205 -8.80 -11.55 -10.26
CA THR A 205 -9.32 -12.92 -10.29
C THR A 205 -9.61 -13.36 -11.72
N LEU A 206 -10.42 -12.58 -12.47
CA LEU A 206 -10.74 -12.91 -13.86
C LEU A 206 -9.50 -12.87 -14.77
N LEU A 207 -8.58 -11.93 -14.54
CA LEU A 207 -7.32 -11.86 -15.30
C LEU A 207 -6.46 -13.11 -15.09
N TRP A 208 -6.41 -13.65 -13.87
CA TRP A 208 -5.68 -14.90 -13.65
C TRP A 208 -6.34 -16.10 -14.35
N TRP A 209 -7.68 -16.15 -14.39
CA TRP A 209 -8.43 -17.15 -15.14
C TRP A 209 -8.12 -17.10 -16.64
N GLU A 210 -7.99 -15.89 -17.19
CA GLU A 210 -7.55 -15.65 -18.56
C GLU A 210 -6.12 -16.14 -18.79
N LEU A 211 -5.17 -15.67 -18.00
CA LEU A 211 -3.74 -15.97 -18.21
C LEU A 211 -3.37 -17.43 -17.94
N SER A 212 -4.14 -18.13 -17.11
CA SER A 212 -3.89 -19.55 -16.82
C SER A 212 -4.40 -20.49 -17.90
N SER A 213 -5.18 -20.01 -18.87
CA SER A 213 -5.81 -20.83 -19.90
C SER A 213 -5.18 -20.64 -21.28
N ALA A 214 -5.11 -21.73 -22.05
CA ALA A 214 -4.70 -21.68 -23.46
C ALA A 214 -5.66 -20.86 -24.35
N LYS A 215 -6.94 -20.73 -23.95
CA LYS A 215 -7.97 -19.93 -24.66
C LYS A 215 -8.02 -18.48 -24.18
N GLY A 216 -7.13 -18.11 -23.25
CA GLY A 216 -7.07 -16.79 -22.65
C GLY A 216 -6.73 -15.68 -23.63
N ASN A 217 -7.26 -14.49 -23.38
CA ASN A 217 -6.87 -13.27 -24.08
C ASN A 217 -6.00 -12.42 -23.17
N ILE A 218 -4.72 -12.32 -23.50
CA ILE A 218 -3.74 -11.51 -22.77
C ILE A 218 -4.12 -10.01 -22.72
N ASN A 219 -4.88 -9.51 -23.70
CA ASN A 219 -5.31 -8.12 -23.75
C ASN A 219 -6.34 -7.76 -22.66
N THR A 220 -6.89 -8.74 -21.94
CA THR A 220 -7.71 -8.47 -20.75
C THR A 220 -6.95 -7.70 -19.66
N ILE A 221 -5.62 -7.65 -19.71
CA ILE A 221 -4.82 -6.79 -18.83
C ILE A 221 -5.18 -5.31 -18.95
N TYR A 222 -5.70 -4.83 -20.09
CA TYR A 222 -6.09 -3.43 -20.24
C TYR A 222 -7.26 -3.06 -19.31
N PHE A 223 -8.07 -4.03 -18.86
CA PHE A 223 -9.11 -3.79 -17.85
C PHE A 223 -8.52 -3.41 -16.49
N VAL A 224 -7.31 -3.85 -16.15
CA VAL A 224 -6.58 -3.37 -14.97
C VAL A 224 -6.32 -1.87 -15.08
N LEU A 225 -5.86 -1.41 -16.24
CA LEU A 225 -5.54 0.01 -16.44
C LEU A 225 -6.81 0.87 -16.45
N LEU A 226 -7.89 0.36 -17.04
CA LEU A 226 -9.21 1.00 -17.00
C LEU A 226 -9.72 1.14 -15.56
N GLU A 227 -9.66 0.06 -14.77
CA GLU A 227 -10.08 0.10 -13.37
C GLU A 227 -9.22 1.03 -12.54
N ALA A 228 -7.89 0.89 -12.59
CA ALA A 228 -6.98 1.73 -11.84
C ALA A 228 -7.18 3.21 -12.18
N GLY A 229 -7.42 3.54 -13.46
CA GLY A 229 -7.71 4.90 -13.92
C GLY A 229 -9.06 5.43 -13.43
N SER A 230 -10.14 4.69 -13.68
CA SER A 230 -11.50 5.08 -13.29
C SER A 230 -11.64 5.22 -11.76
N SER A 231 -11.10 4.27 -11.00
CA SER A 231 -11.09 4.30 -9.54
C SER A 231 -10.24 5.47 -9.00
N SER A 232 -9.07 5.73 -9.59
CA SER A 232 -8.19 6.84 -9.20
C SER A 232 -8.85 8.20 -9.38
N VAL A 233 -9.47 8.43 -10.55
CA VAL A 233 -10.19 9.67 -10.84
C VAL A 233 -11.41 9.81 -9.93
N SER A 234 -12.20 8.74 -9.79
CA SER A 234 -13.41 8.75 -8.98
C SER A 234 -13.16 9.09 -7.51
N LEU A 235 -12.11 8.50 -6.92
CA LEU A 235 -11.75 8.70 -5.51
C LEU A 235 -10.84 9.90 -5.28
N LEU A 236 -10.43 10.64 -6.33
CA LEU A 236 -9.43 11.70 -6.28
C LEU A 236 -8.08 11.24 -5.67
N SER A 237 -7.69 9.99 -5.93
CA SER A 237 -6.48 9.38 -5.36
C SER A 237 -5.44 9.05 -6.42
N ARG A 238 -4.42 9.91 -6.54
CA ARG A 238 -3.28 9.71 -7.46
C ARG A 238 -2.51 8.42 -7.19
N GLY A 239 -2.37 8.08 -5.90
CA GLY A 239 -1.64 6.89 -5.46
C GLY A 239 -2.36 5.59 -5.83
N LEU A 240 -3.70 5.61 -5.89
CA LEU A 240 -4.49 4.40 -6.12
C LEU A 240 -4.15 3.72 -7.45
N TYR A 241 -3.92 4.51 -8.51
CA TYR A 241 -3.47 3.98 -9.80
C TYR A 241 -2.19 3.15 -9.65
N ILE A 242 -1.21 3.71 -8.94
CA ILE A 242 0.09 3.08 -8.69
C ILE A 242 -0.08 1.82 -7.84
N PHE A 243 -0.87 1.90 -6.76
CA PHE A 243 -1.11 0.80 -5.84
C PHE A 243 -1.91 -0.36 -6.47
N HIS A 244 -2.67 -0.12 -7.53
CA HIS A 244 -3.32 -1.20 -8.29
C HIS A 244 -2.39 -1.75 -9.36
N VAL A 245 -1.68 -0.91 -10.12
CA VAL A 245 -0.89 -1.38 -11.27
C VAL A 245 0.42 -2.06 -10.85
N ILE A 246 1.17 -1.51 -9.89
CA ILE A 246 2.50 -2.02 -9.54
C ILE A 246 2.46 -3.46 -8.99
N PRO A 247 1.56 -3.82 -8.05
CA PRO A 247 1.55 -5.18 -7.52
C PRO A 247 1.26 -6.23 -8.59
N LEU A 248 0.35 -5.91 -9.50
CA LEU A 248 0.01 -6.78 -10.63
C LEU A 248 1.18 -6.90 -11.60
N ALA A 249 1.82 -5.79 -11.96
CA ALA A 249 3.01 -5.79 -12.82
C ALA A 249 4.14 -6.62 -12.20
N PHE A 250 4.36 -6.50 -10.89
CA PHE A 250 5.35 -7.28 -10.16
C PHE A 250 5.01 -8.78 -10.17
N ALA A 251 3.75 -9.13 -9.94
CA ALA A 251 3.29 -10.52 -9.98
C ALA A 251 3.40 -11.15 -11.37
N LEU A 252 3.04 -10.41 -12.41
CA LEU A 252 3.17 -10.81 -13.81
C LEU A 252 4.63 -11.01 -14.19
N PHE A 253 5.53 -10.12 -13.78
CA PHE A 253 6.96 -10.27 -14.00
C PHE A 253 7.50 -11.55 -13.35
N LYS A 254 7.06 -11.88 -12.13
CA LYS A 254 7.47 -13.09 -11.40
C LYS A 254 6.83 -14.37 -11.95
N ASN A 255 5.69 -14.26 -12.61
CA ASN A 255 4.93 -15.38 -13.19
C ASN A 255 4.87 -15.31 -14.73
N LYS A 256 5.89 -14.73 -15.36
CA LYS A 256 5.95 -14.50 -16.81
C LYS A 256 5.78 -15.77 -17.65
N GLN A 257 6.06 -16.95 -17.09
CA GLN A 257 5.86 -18.24 -17.75
C GLN A 257 4.40 -18.52 -18.13
N HIS A 258 3.44 -17.91 -17.44
CA HIS A 258 2.01 -18.00 -17.77
C HIS A 258 1.61 -17.04 -18.90
N ILE A 259 2.47 -16.09 -19.26
CA ILE A 259 2.20 -15.06 -20.28
C ILE A 259 2.74 -15.51 -21.64
N LYS A 260 2.21 -16.62 -22.17
CA LYS A 260 2.76 -17.28 -23.38
C LYS A 260 2.65 -16.45 -24.67
N ALA A 261 1.69 -15.52 -24.74
CA ALA A 261 1.41 -14.71 -25.93
C ALA A 261 2.08 -13.32 -25.94
N ALA A 262 2.89 -12.97 -24.92
CA ALA A 262 3.51 -11.65 -24.86
C ALA A 262 4.64 -11.50 -25.88
N THR A 263 4.40 -10.69 -26.91
CA THR A 263 5.44 -10.23 -27.82
C THR A 263 6.12 -8.96 -27.27
N PHE A 264 7.33 -8.65 -27.73
CA PHE A 264 8.00 -7.40 -27.34
C PHE A 264 7.16 -6.16 -27.68
N LYS A 265 6.54 -6.14 -28.87
CA LYS A 265 5.61 -5.07 -29.28
C LYS A 265 4.45 -4.91 -28.30
N TRP A 266 3.88 -6.03 -27.85
CA TRP A 266 2.80 -6.02 -26.88
C TRP A 266 3.25 -5.47 -25.52
N ILE A 267 4.43 -5.87 -25.04
CA ILE A 267 5.00 -5.33 -23.77
C ILE A 267 5.19 -3.82 -23.89
N VAL A 268 5.79 -3.34 -24.99
CA VAL A 268 5.97 -1.91 -25.24
C VAL A 268 4.62 -1.18 -25.29
N SER A 269 3.62 -1.75 -25.98
CA SER A 269 2.27 -1.19 -26.04
C SER A 269 1.63 -1.09 -24.66
N LEU A 270 1.73 -2.15 -23.85
CA LEU A 270 1.19 -2.17 -22.50
C LEU A 270 1.87 -1.12 -21.63
N THR A 271 3.21 -1.06 -21.64
CA THR A 271 3.97 -0.06 -20.89
C THR A 271 3.63 1.36 -21.33
N ALA A 272 3.52 1.62 -22.63
CA ALA A 272 3.11 2.91 -23.16
C ALA A 272 1.69 3.28 -22.71
N ALA A 273 0.75 2.35 -22.76
CA ALA A 273 -0.63 2.56 -22.27
C ALA A 273 -0.67 2.84 -20.76
N THR A 274 0.10 2.11 -19.96
CA THR A 274 0.23 2.37 -18.52
C THR A 274 0.75 3.77 -18.23
N ILE A 275 1.83 4.19 -18.91
CA ILE A 275 2.41 5.52 -18.73
C ILE A 275 1.42 6.60 -19.19
N LEU A 276 0.81 6.43 -20.37
CA LEU A 276 -0.15 7.40 -20.92
C LEU A 276 -1.36 7.58 -20.01
N LEU A 277 -1.94 6.49 -19.50
CA LEU A 277 -3.08 6.57 -18.59
C LEU A 277 -2.68 7.18 -17.24
N PHE A 278 -1.49 6.88 -16.71
CA PHE A 278 -1.00 7.57 -15.52
C PHE A 278 -0.83 9.07 -15.75
N LEU A 279 -0.23 9.46 -16.89
CA LEU A 279 -0.04 10.85 -17.30
C LEU A 279 -1.36 11.57 -17.60
N LEU A 280 -2.45 10.86 -17.85
CA LEU A 280 -3.80 11.42 -17.96
C LEU A 280 -4.45 11.54 -16.56
N CYS A 281 -4.46 10.46 -15.78
CA CYS A 281 -5.10 10.43 -14.47
C CYS A 281 -4.46 11.41 -13.48
N TYR A 282 -3.13 11.51 -13.45
CA TYR A 282 -2.41 12.39 -12.52
C TYR A 282 -2.82 13.87 -12.63
N PRO A 283 -2.74 14.53 -13.81
CA PRO A 283 -3.18 15.91 -13.96
C PRO A 283 -4.69 16.06 -13.80
N THR A 284 -5.51 15.09 -14.26
CA THR A 284 -6.97 15.16 -14.06
C THR A 284 -7.33 15.18 -12.57
N VAL A 285 -6.78 14.26 -11.78
CA VAL A 285 -6.99 14.24 -10.32
C VAL A 285 -6.49 15.53 -9.69
N ASN A 286 -5.31 16.04 -10.09
CA ASN A 286 -4.80 17.31 -9.58
C ASN A 286 -5.69 18.50 -9.94
N ALA A 287 -6.19 18.59 -11.17
CA ALA A 287 -7.05 19.68 -11.61
C ALA A 287 -8.35 19.71 -10.80
N VAL A 288 -8.97 18.55 -10.59
CA VAL A 288 -10.19 18.44 -9.79
C VAL A 288 -9.91 18.75 -8.32
N ARG A 289 -8.80 18.26 -7.75
CA ARG A 289 -8.39 18.60 -6.39
C ARG A 289 -8.09 20.09 -6.22
N ASN A 290 -7.39 20.71 -7.17
CA ASN A 290 -7.09 22.14 -7.14
C ASN A 290 -8.36 22.99 -7.23
N PHE A 291 -9.35 22.56 -8.00
CA PHE A 291 -10.67 23.20 -8.03
C PHE A 291 -11.33 23.17 -6.64
N TYR A 292 -11.40 21.99 -6.02
CA TYR A 292 -12.02 21.84 -4.69
C TYR A 292 -11.19 22.45 -3.55
N TYR A 293 -9.87 22.52 -3.67
CA TYR A 293 -8.96 23.00 -2.61
C TYR A 293 -8.46 24.43 -2.82
N SER A 294 -9.04 25.15 -3.78
CA SER A 294 -8.62 26.52 -4.14
C SER A 294 -8.71 27.50 -2.96
N ASP A 295 -9.65 27.27 -2.03
CA ASP A 295 -9.86 28.11 -0.85
C ASP A 295 -9.10 27.63 0.40
N VAL A 296 -8.29 26.57 0.29
CA VAL A 296 -7.59 26.01 1.44
C VAL A 296 -6.36 26.86 1.80
N PRO A 297 -6.16 27.30 3.05
CA PRO A 297 -5.13 28.29 3.40
C PRO A 297 -3.70 27.96 2.95
N PHE A 298 -3.31 26.68 2.90
CA PHE A 298 -1.95 26.26 2.51
C PHE A 298 -1.72 26.20 1.00
N THR A 299 -2.76 26.33 0.15
CA THR A 299 -2.58 26.45 -1.31
C THR A 299 -2.24 27.88 -1.73
N LYS A 300 -2.31 28.86 -0.81
CA LYS A 300 -1.83 30.22 -1.04
C LYS A 300 -0.29 30.24 -1.09
N LYS A 301 0.23 31.02 -2.04
CA LYS A 301 1.64 31.16 -2.49
C LYS A 301 2.76 31.21 -1.43
N GLU A 302 2.46 31.35 -0.15
CA GLU A 302 3.47 31.48 0.92
C GLU A 302 4.22 30.18 1.22
N TRP A 303 3.65 29.01 0.89
CA TRP A 303 4.32 27.70 1.03
C TRP A 303 4.96 27.17 -0.27
N LEU A 304 4.64 27.80 -1.41
CA LEU A 304 5.09 27.36 -2.72
C LEU A 304 6.07 28.41 -3.28
N VAL A 305 7.34 28.03 -3.28
CA VAL A 305 8.46 28.61 -4.04
C VAL A 305 9.31 29.64 -3.29
N GLN A 306 10.22 29.13 -2.45
CA GLN A 306 11.62 29.52 -2.63
C GLN A 306 12.11 28.88 -3.94
N ALA A 307 12.89 29.61 -4.74
CA ALA A 307 13.28 29.24 -6.10
C ALA A 307 14.18 27.99 -6.16
N GLU A 308 13.59 26.82 -5.96
CA GLU A 308 14.27 25.53 -6.06
C GLU A 308 14.10 24.92 -7.45
N SER A 309 15.09 24.13 -7.87
CA SER A 309 15.02 23.43 -9.14
C SER A 309 13.80 22.48 -9.18
N PRO A 310 13.10 22.34 -10.32
CA PRO A 310 11.98 21.41 -10.48
C PRO A 310 12.34 19.97 -10.07
N LEU A 311 13.60 19.56 -10.28
CA LEU A 311 14.11 18.26 -9.89
C LEU A 311 14.17 18.09 -8.37
N LEU A 312 14.65 19.10 -7.64
CA LEU A 312 14.72 19.06 -6.18
C LEU A 312 13.31 18.97 -5.57
N ASN A 313 12.36 19.74 -6.09
CA ASN A 313 10.95 19.67 -5.69
C ASN A 313 10.35 18.28 -5.94
N LEU A 314 10.67 17.65 -7.07
CA LEU A 314 10.24 16.29 -7.36
C LEU A 314 10.82 15.28 -6.37
N LEU A 315 12.10 15.42 -6.01
CA LEU A 315 12.78 14.54 -5.05
C LEU A 315 12.19 14.70 -3.65
N LYS A 316 12.05 15.92 -3.15
CA LYS A 316 11.41 16.24 -1.85
C LYS A 316 10.01 15.64 -1.78
N PHE A 317 9.17 15.94 -2.77
CA PHE A 317 7.82 15.38 -2.86
C PHE A 317 7.84 13.84 -2.88
N SER A 318 8.79 13.22 -3.59
CA SER A 318 8.85 11.76 -3.68
C SER A 318 9.25 11.10 -2.36
N VAL A 319 10.12 11.75 -1.59
CA VAL A 319 10.59 11.27 -0.28
C VAL A 319 9.53 11.49 0.79
N ASP A 320 8.95 12.68 0.88
CA ASP A 320 8.05 13.06 1.98
C ASP A 320 6.69 12.37 1.92
N ARG A 321 6.34 11.77 0.78
CA ARG A 321 5.08 11.04 0.61
C ARG A 321 5.02 9.71 1.35
N TRP A 322 6.16 9.13 1.70
CA TRP A 322 6.20 7.85 2.42
C TRP A 322 5.88 8.07 3.90
N ILE A 323 5.13 7.18 4.53
CA ILE A 323 4.73 7.36 5.93
C ILE A 323 5.77 6.70 6.82
N GLY A 324 6.20 7.38 7.89
CA GLY A 324 7.08 6.79 8.88
C GLY A 324 7.70 7.81 9.84
N LEU A 325 8.79 8.43 9.40
CA LEU A 325 9.69 9.17 10.29
C LEU A 325 9.02 10.36 11.00
N GLU A 326 8.26 11.19 10.29
CA GLU A 326 7.61 12.39 10.85
C GLU A 326 6.58 12.04 11.91
N GLY A 327 5.78 11.01 11.63
CA GLY A 327 4.82 10.47 12.57
C GLY A 327 5.53 10.02 13.85
N LEU A 328 6.67 9.35 13.75
CA LEU A 328 7.45 8.92 14.91
C LEU A 328 8.11 10.09 15.63
N MET A 329 8.57 11.12 14.92
CA MET A 329 9.09 12.36 15.53
C MET A 329 8.01 13.04 16.38
N ALA A 330 6.80 13.18 15.83
CA ALA A 330 5.65 13.78 16.52
C ALA A 330 5.30 13.02 17.80
N THR A 331 5.13 11.70 17.72
CA THR A 331 4.76 10.91 18.90
C THR A 331 5.91 10.74 19.89
N SER A 332 7.16 10.69 19.42
CA SER A 332 8.32 10.63 20.31
C SER A 332 8.44 11.89 21.16
N ALA A 333 8.14 13.06 20.60
CA ALA A 333 8.15 14.32 21.31
C ALA A 333 6.92 14.55 22.23
N GLN A 334 5.89 13.69 22.16
CA GLN A 334 4.71 13.81 23.03
C GLN A 334 5.08 13.51 24.50
N PRO A 335 4.82 14.41 25.46
CA PRO A 335 5.18 14.19 26.86
C PRO A 335 4.36 13.08 27.53
N GLU A 336 3.04 13.07 27.32
CA GLU A 336 2.09 12.20 28.02
C GLU A 336 1.84 10.87 27.29
N LYS A 337 2.91 10.15 26.95
CA LYS A 337 2.79 8.82 26.35
C LYS A 337 2.36 7.78 27.39
N ASN A 338 1.26 7.08 27.14
CA ASN A 338 0.79 5.98 27.98
C ASN A 338 -0.20 5.09 27.21
N ILE A 339 -0.49 3.91 27.76
CA ILE A 339 -1.40 2.93 27.13
C ILE A 339 -2.81 3.51 26.91
N THR A 340 -3.28 4.41 27.79
CA THR A 340 -4.57 5.07 27.64
C THR A 340 -4.59 5.92 26.37
N LEU A 341 -3.55 6.73 26.13
CA LEU A 341 -3.43 7.53 24.91
C LEU A 341 -3.43 6.65 23.65
N LEU A 342 -2.67 5.54 23.66
CA LEU A 342 -2.68 4.57 22.57
C LEU A 342 -4.11 4.06 22.30
N MET A 343 -4.82 3.65 23.34
CA MET A 343 -6.19 3.12 23.21
C MET A 343 -7.18 4.19 22.77
N THR A 344 -7.07 5.42 23.27
CA THR A 344 -7.91 6.54 22.86
C THR A 344 -7.75 6.79 21.36
N VAL A 345 -6.51 6.86 20.86
CA VAL A 345 -6.23 7.01 19.42
C VAL A 345 -6.70 5.78 18.62
N ALA A 346 -6.53 4.57 19.15
CA ALA A 346 -6.98 3.34 18.49
C ALA A 346 -8.50 3.30 18.29
N THR A 347 -9.25 3.77 19.29
CA THR A 347 -10.72 3.76 19.29
C THR A 347 -11.34 5.03 18.70
N GLU A 348 -10.51 6.01 18.32
CA GLU A 348 -10.97 7.24 17.70
C GLU A 348 -11.74 6.94 16.41
N THR A 349 -12.94 7.51 16.32
CA THR A 349 -13.76 7.49 15.10
C THR A 349 -13.73 8.88 14.48
N GLY A 350 -13.53 8.92 13.16
CA GLY A 350 -13.53 10.19 12.43
C GLY A 350 -14.91 10.84 12.52
N LYS A 351 -14.97 12.05 13.08
CA LYS A 351 -16.17 12.89 13.09
C LYS A 351 -15.97 14.10 12.17
N ILE A 352 -17.00 14.42 11.41
CA ILE A 352 -16.98 15.61 10.53
C ILE A 352 -16.88 16.86 11.41
N GLY A 353 -16.00 17.79 11.05
CA GLY A 353 -15.82 19.04 11.78
C GLY A 353 -14.86 18.99 12.97
N THR A 354 -14.18 17.86 13.23
CA THR A 354 -13.22 17.73 14.35
C THR A 354 -11.87 17.24 13.88
N ALA A 355 -10.80 17.82 14.39
CA ALA A 355 -9.44 17.35 14.14
C ALA A 355 -9.21 16.03 14.88
N SER A 356 -8.40 15.14 14.32
CA SER A 356 -8.02 13.91 15.01
C SER A 356 -7.00 14.18 16.11
N ILE A 357 -6.97 13.31 17.11
CA ILE A 357 -5.99 13.39 18.21
C ILE A 357 -4.55 13.44 17.66
N LEU A 358 -4.26 12.67 16.62
CA LEU A 358 -2.94 12.67 16.00
C LEU A 358 -2.62 13.95 15.24
N GLN A 359 -3.61 14.64 14.68
CA GLN A 359 -3.39 15.97 14.11
C GLN A 359 -3.00 16.98 15.21
N GLU A 360 -3.58 16.86 16.40
CA GLU A 360 -3.17 17.70 17.54
C GLU A 360 -1.76 17.36 18.03
N ILE A 361 -1.42 16.07 18.18
CA ILE A 361 -0.07 15.63 18.56
C ILE A 361 0.98 16.11 17.55
N ALA A 362 0.69 15.96 16.25
CA ALA A 362 1.57 16.40 15.18
C ALA A 362 1.60 17.93 15.01
N LEU A 363 0.76 18.69 15.73
CA LEU A 363 0.53 20.13 15.52
C LEU A 363 0.22 20.44 14.04
N SER A 364 -0.59 19.58 13.44
CA SER A 364 -0.81 19.60 12.00
C SER A 364 -1.58 20.83 11.58
N HIS A 365 -1.14 21.48 10.50
CA HIS A 365 -1.86 22.59 9.89
C HIS A 365 -3.29 22.20 9.47
N TYR A 366 -3.55 20.89 9.32
CA TYR A 366 -4.87 20.35 9.04
C TYR A 366 -5.93 20.70 10.09
N ARG A 367 -5.55 20.94 11.35
CA ARG A 367 -6.48 21.29 12.43
C ARG A 367 -7.16 22.65 12.28
N PHE A 368 -6.60 23.53 11.45
CA PHE A 368 -7.10 24.88 11.23
C PHE A 368 -7.90 25.03 9.92
N MET A 369 -8.12 23.93 9.20
CA MET A 369 -8.95 23.94 8.00
C MET A 369 -10.44 23.99 8.32
N ASP A 370 -11.26 24.26 7.30
CA ASP A 370 -12.68 23.98 7.36
C ASP A 370 -12.91 22.45 7.34
N LEU A 371 -12.92 21.87 8.53
CA LEU A 371 -13.12 20.44 8.77
C LEU A 371 -14.55 19.95 8.44
N LYS A 372 -15.48 20.85 8.12
CA LYS A 372 -16.81 20.49 7.59
C LYS A 372 -16.78 20.28 6.07
N THR A 373 -15.75 20.78 5.41
CA THR A 373 -15.55 20.68 3.96
C THR A 373 -14.43 19.69 3.62
N PHE A 374 -13.34 19.72 4.38
CA PHE A 374 -12.13 18.94 4.10
C PHE A 374 -11.84 17.89 5.19
N VAL A 375 -11.41 16.71 4.74
CA VAL A 375 -10.97 15.62 5.62
C VAL A 375 -9.57 15.18 5.21
N PHE A 376 -8.58 15.86 5.76
CA PHE A 376 -7.18 15.44 5.69
C PHE A 376 -6.77 14.78 6.99
N ALA A 377 -5.66 14.05 6.95
CA ALA A 377 -5.25 13.24 8.07
C ALA A 377 -3.72 13.10 8.07
N SER A 378 -3.11 13.32 9.24
CA SER A 378 -1.69 13.06 9.43
C SER A 378 -1.51 11.61 9.89
N LEU A 379 -0.80 10.82 9.09
CA LEU A 379 -0.66 9.38 9.30
C LEU A 379 0.61 9.11 10.12
N PRO A 380 0.49 8.50 11.32
CA PRO A 380 1.64 8.27 12.19
C PRO A 380 2.50 7.10 11.67
N GLY A 381 1.86 6.11 11.06
CA GLY A 381 2.46 4.81 10.79
C GLY A 381 2.50 3.92 12.04
N PRO A 382 2.73 2.61 11.86
CA PRO A 382 2.49 1.60 12.89
C PRO A 382 3.48 1.71 14.06
N ILE A 383 4.75 2.04 13.79
CA ILE A 383 5.79 2.21 14.83
C ILE A 383 5.44 3.40 15.73
N SER A 384 5.13 4.55 15.11
CA SER A 384 4.73 5.77 15.81
C SER A 384 3.46 5.56 16.62
N PHE A 385 2.44 4.96 16.01
CA PHE A 385 1.17 4.66 16.67
C PHE A 385 1.40 3.81 17.93
N LEU A 386 2.11 2.68 17.82
CA LEU A 386 2.40 1.83 18.97
C LEU A 386 3.25 2.54 20.04
N TYR A 387 4.12 3.47 19.63
CA TYR A 387 4.96 4.23 20.55
C TYR A 387 4.20 5.29 21.36
N LEU A 388 2.96 5.62 21.01
CA LEU A 388 2.08 6.43 21.87
C LEU A 388 1.92 5.84 23.28
N ALA A 389 2.14 4.53 23.44
CA ALA A 389 2.13 3.87 24.74
C ALA A 389 3.36 4.20 25.62
N GLY A 390 4.42 4.80 25.05
CA GLY A 390 5.65 5.15 25.77
C GLY A 390 6.53 3.95 26.11
N ASN A 391 6.28 2.78 25.52
CA ASN A 391 6.96 1.53 25.86
C ASN A 391 7.51 0.82 24.62
N TYR A 392 8.82 0.58 24.60
CA TYR A 392 9.52 -0.13 23.52
C TYR A 392 9.01 -1.56 23.30
N TRP A 393 8.56 -2.26 24.35
CA TRP A 393 8.02 -3.61 24.22
C TRP A 393 6.70 -3.64 23.46
N ILE A 394 5.86 -2.61 23.61
CA ILE A 394 4.60 -2.52 22.86
C ILE A 394 4.89 -2.33 21.36
N VAL A 395 5.88 -1.50 21.02
CA VAL A 395 6.37 -1.36 19.64
C VAL A 395 6.91 -2.70 19.13
N ALA A 396 7.78 -3.36 19.90
CA ALA A 396 8.39 -4.63 19.52
C ALA A 396 7.35 -5.72 19.25
N ILE A 397 6.47 -5.99 20.22
CA ILE A 397 5.43 -7.02 20.11
C ILE A 397 4.43 -6.65 19.01
N GLY A 398 3.99 -5.39 18.94
CA GLY A 398 3.03 -4.96 17.93
C GLY A 398 3.57 -5.10 16.51
N MET A 399 4.79 -4.64 16.25
CA MET A 399 5.41 -4.76 14.91
C MET A 399 5.67 -6.22 14.51
N TYR A 400 6.04 -7.07 15.47
CA TYR A 400 6.15 -8.51 15.28
C TYR A 400 4.80 -9.14 14.86
N LEU A 401 3.72 -8.85 15.61
CA LEU A 401 2.39 -9.38 15.35
C LEU A 401 1.79 -8.85 14.03
N LEU A 402 2.02 -7.59 13.70
CA LEU A 402 1.59 -7.00 12.42
C LEU A 402 2.29 -7.69 11.25
N SER A 403 3.60 -7.92 11.34
CA SER A 403 4.34 -8.65 10.30
C SER A 403 3.80 -10.08 10.12
N LEU A 404 3.51 -10.79 11.21
CA LEU A 404 2.92 -12.12 11.15
C LEU A 404 1.54 -12.09 10.49
N THR A 405 0.71 -11.11 10.85
CA THR A 405 -0.63 -10.93 10.28
C THR A 405 -0.57 -10.74 8.76
N VAL A 406 0.32 -9.87 8.27
CA VAL A 406 0.51 -9.66 6.83
C VAL A 406 0.88 -10.96 6.12
N LEU A 407 1.87 -11.68 6.65
CA LEU A 407 2.35 -12.95 6.08
C LEU A 407 1.27 -14.04 6.09
N MET A 408 0.53 -14.19 7.19
CA MET A 408 -0.48 -15.23 7.36
C MET A 408 -1.71 -14.98 6.48
N LEU A 409 -2.21 -13.74 6.43
CA LEU A 409 -3.39 -13.39 5.62
C LEU A 409 -3.10 -13.53 4.13
N GLU A 410 -1.91 -13.13 3.67
CA GLU A 410 -1.51 -13.35 2.29
C GLU A 410 -1.38 -14.84 1.97
N TYR A 411 -0.73 -15.61 2.85
CA TYR A 411 -0.59 -17.05 2.68
C TYR A 411 -1.95 -17.75 2.60
N LEU A 412 -2.92 -17.35 3.41
CA LEU A 412 -4.28 -17.88 3.40
C LEU A 412 -4.95 -17.63 2.04
N VAL A 413 -4.91 -16.40 1.53
CA VAL A 413 -5.47 -16.05 0.22
C VAL A 413 -4.77 -16.83 -0.90
N ASN A 414 -3.44 -16.89 -0.89
CA ASN A 414 -2.69 -17.66 -1.88
C ASN A 414 -3.04 -19.15 -1.85
N ARG A 415 -3.25 -19.72 -0.66
CA ARG A 415 -3.61 -21.13 -0.49
C ARG A 415 -5.01 -21.44 -1.02
N ILE A 416 -5.97 -20.53 -0.78
CA ILE A 416 -7.37 -20.70 -1.21
C ILE A 416 -7.49 -20.55 -2.73
N PHE A 417 -7.01 -19.43 -3.28
CA PHE A 417 -7.26 -19.07 -4.68
C PHE A 417 -6.18 -19.52 -5.66
N LYS A 418 -4.97 -19.86 -5.16
CA LYS A 418 -3.80 -20.19 -6.00
C LYS A 418 -3.57 -19.15 -7.11
N ASN A 419 -3.86 -17.89 -6.79
CA ASN A 419 -3.81 -16.76 -7.70
C ASN A 419 -2.73 -15.77 -7.24
N PRO A 420 -1.57 -15.72 -7.91
CA PRO A 420 -0.48 -14.83 -7.53
C PRO A 420 -0.81 -13.34 -7.78
N LEU A 421 -1.70 -13.02 -8.72
CA LEU A 421 -2.12 -11.63 -8.96
C LEU A 421 -2.97 -11.11 -7.81
N LEU A 422 -3.95 -11.90 -7.37
CA LEU A 422 -4.78 -11.59 -6.22
C LEU A 422 -3.94 -11.53 -4.93
N SER A 423 -2.98 -12.44 -4.77
CA SER A 423 -2.06 -12.45 -3.63
C SER A 423 -1.16 -11.20 -3.61
N ALA A 424 -0.70 -10.73 -4.77
CA ALA A 424 0.10 -9.52 -4.85
C ALA A 424 -0.69 -8.25 -4.55
N LEU A 425 -1.90 -8.13 -5.11
CA LEU A 425 -2.83 -7.04 -4.79
C LEU A 425 -3.14 -7.02 -3.30
N TRP A 426 -3.53 -8.16 -2.74
CA TRP A 426 -3.85 -8.28 -1.32
C TRP A 426 -2.65 -8.00 -0.41
N GLY A 427 -1.47 -8.51 -0.76
CA GLY A 427 -0.23 -8.23 -0.06
C GLY A 427 0.08 -6.72 -0.04
N SER A 428 -0.09 -6.04 -1.18
CA SER A 428 0.09 -4.58 -1.27
C SER A 428 -0.92 -3.81 -0.42
N ILE A 429 -2.20 -4.22 -0.43
CA ILE A 429 -3.25 -3.62 0.40
C ILE A 429 -2.92 -3.78 1.89
N LEU A 430 -2.53 -4.98 2.33
CA LEU A 430 -2.14 -5.24 3.71
C LEU A 430 -0.92 -4.43 4.12
N ALA A 431 0.12 -4.41 3.29
CA ALA A 431 1.34 -3.63 3.54
C ALA A 431 1.04 -2.13 3.69
N THR A 432 0.22 -1.58 2.78
CA THR A 432 -0.19 -0.18 2.81
C THR A 432 -1.06 0.12 4.01
N SER A 433 -2.00 -0.77 4.35
CA SER A 433 -2.87 -0.64 5.53
C SER A 433 -2.06 -0.62 6.83
N VAL A 434 -1.06 -1.50 6.94
CA VAL A 434 -0.15 -1.52 8.10
C VAL A 434 0.71 -0.26 8.13
N ALA A 435 1.29 0.16 7.01
CA ALA A 435 2.11 1.37 6.93
C ALA A 435 1.33 2.66 7.23
N GLN A 436 0.04 2.69 6.93
CA GLN A 436 -0.89 3.79 7.20
C GLN A 436 -1.58 3.67 8.57
N MET A 437 -1.28 2.63 9.34
CA MET A 437 -1.96 2.36 10.60
C MET A 437 -1.78 3.50 11.60
N GLY A 438 -2.84 3.75 12.38
CA GLY A 438 -2.86 4.70 13.48
C GLY A 438 -3.92 5.78 13.37
N LEU A 439 -4.61 5.87 12.22
CA LEU A 439 -5.86 6.63 12.09
C LEU A 439 -7.04 5.69 11.87
N ASN A 440 -8.15 5.95 12.58
CA ASN A 440 -9.42 5.25 12.40
C ASN A 440 -9.26 3.73 12.30
N VAL A 441 -8.64 3.11 13.31
CA VAL A 441 -8.35 1.66 13.33
C VAL A 441 -9.63 0.85 13.21
N SER A 442 -10.73 1.33 13.79
CA SER A 442 -12.06 0.73 13.63
C SER A 442 -12.52 0.70 12.17
N GLY A 443 -12.33 1.80 11.43
CA GLY A 443 -12.58 1.86 9.99
C GLY A 443 -11.70 0.90 9.19
N LEU A 444 -10.43 0.75 9.56
CA LEU A 444 -9.53 -0.23 8.94
C LEU A 444 -10.02 -1.67 9.17
N ILE A 445 -10.45 -2.02 10.39
CA ILE A 445 -11.01 -3.34 10.69
C ILE A 445 -12.27 -3.59 9.85
N PHE A 446 -13.16 -2.61 9.74
CA PHE A 446 -14.37 -2.73 8.92
C PHE A 446 -14.04 -2.89 7.42
N TYR A 447 -13.03 -2.16 6.92
CA TYR A 447 -12.54 -2.33 5.56
C TYR A 447 -11.98 -3.73 5.29
N LEU A 448 -11.19 -4.29 6.23
CA LEU A 448 -10.70 -5.66 6.14
C LEU A 448 -11.83 -6.69 6.20
N PHE A 449 -12.88 -6.41 6.99
CA PHE A 449 -14.10 -7.21 7.01
C PHE A 449 -14.81 -7.23 5.65
N LEU A 450 -14.96 -6.07 4.98
CA LEU A 450 -15.50 -6.02 3.61
C LEU A 450 -14.64 -6.80 2.61
N CYS A 451 -13.31 -6.76 2.74
CA CYS A 451 -12.41 -7.59 1.95
C CYS A 451 -12.67 -9.09 2.18
N SER A 452 -12.94 -9.52 3.42
CA SER A 452 -13.28 -10.91 3.73
C SER A 452 -14.60 -11.37 3.09
N ILE A 453 -15.60 -10.47 3.01
CA ILE A 453 -16.83 -10.73 2.25
C ILE A 453 -16.50 -10.86 0.76
N GLY A 454 -15.68 -9.96 0.21
CA GLY A 454 -15.22 -10.04 -1.18
C GLY A 454 -14.55 -11.37 -1.50
N PHE A 455 -13.62 -11.84 -0.66
CA PHE A 455 -13.01 -13.16 -0.81
C PHE A 455 -14.05 -14.29 -0.73
N THR A 456 -15.03 -14.21 0.18
CA THR A 456 -16.09 -15.22 0.29
C THR A 456 -16.93 -15.30 -0.98
N VAL A 457 -17.27 -14.17 -1.59
CA VAL A 457 -17.99 -14.11 -2.87
C VAL A 457 -17.14 -14.72 -3.99
N LEU A 458 -15.86 -14.34 -4.10
CA LEU A 458 -14.96 -14.91 -5.11
C LEU A 458 -14.81 -16.42 -4.95
N PHE A 459 -14.67 -16.90 -3.72
CA PHE A 459 -14.58 -18.32 -3.42
C PHE A 459 -15.85 -19.08 -3.85
N ALA A 460 -17.02 -18.52 -3.52
CA ALA A 460 -18.31 -19.10 -3.91
C ALA A 460 -18.49 -19.13 -5.43
N LEU A 461 -18.04 -18.08 -6.15
CA LEU A 461 -18.06 -18.05 -7.62
C LEU A 461 -17.15 -19.13 -8.21
N GLU A 462 -15.92 -19.23 -7.73
CA GLU A 462 -14.95 -20.23 -8.21
C GLU A 462 -15.47 -21.67 -8.02
N HIS A 463 -16.19 -21.92 -6.92
CA HIS A 463 -16.69 -23.25 -6.52
C HIS A 463 -18.20 -23.44 -6.77
N ALA A 464 -18.83 -22.61 -7.63
CA ALA A 464 -20.28 -22.60 -7.83
C ALA A 464 -20.89 -23.97 -8.24
N LEU A 465 -20.14 -24.80 -8.97
CA LEU A 465 -20.60 -26.15 -9.34
C LEU A 465 -20.65 -27.10 -8.14
N ILE A 466 -19.73 -26.97 -7.18
CA ILE A 466 -19.71 -27.76 -5.94
C ILE A 466 -20.89 -27.35 -5.04
N LEU A 467 -21.18 -26.04 -4.98
CA LEU A 467 -22.37 -25.53 -4.28
C LEU A 467 -23.65 -26.08 -4.91
N LYS A 468 -23.76 -26.07 -6.25
CA LYS A 468 -24.91 -26.64 -6.96
C LYS A 468 -25.11 -28.12 -6.64
N SER A 469 -24.04 -28.93 -6.62
CA SER A 469 -24.14 -30.35 -6.24
C SER A 469 -24.56 -30.55 -4.78
N PHE A 470 -24.06 -29.71 -3.85
CA PHE A 470 -24.40 -29.81 -2.42
C PHE A 470 -25.88 -29.51 -2.15
N PHE A 471 -26.44 -28.50 -2.83
CA PHE A 471 -27.87 -28.18 -2.70
C PHE A 471 -28.79 -29.18 -3.40
N LEU A 472 -28.37 -29.76 -4.54
CA LEU A 472 -29.17 -30.78 -5.24
C LEU A 472 -29.18 -32.12 -4.50
N GLN A 473 -28.07 -32.53 -3.87
CA GLN A 473 -27.98 -33.79 -3.13
C GLN A 473 -28.85 -33.78 -1.85
N LYS A 474 -29.07 -32.61 -1.25
CA LYS A 474 -29.96 -32.43 -0.09
C LYS A 474 -31.45 -32.56 -0.43
N ASN A 475 -31.84 -32.31 -1.67
CA ASN A 475 -33.22 -32.50 -2.14
C ASN A 475 -33.53 -33.98 -2.42
N ASN A 476 -32.57 -34.75 -2.92
CA ASN A 476 -32.75 -36.18 -3.17
C ASN A 476 -32.71 -37.06 -1.89
N LEU A 477 -32.30 -36.50 -0.75
CA LEU A 477 -32.38 -37.17 0.56
C LEU A 477 -33.68 -36.82 1.34
N ARG A 478 -34.54 -35.97 0.77
CA ARG A 478 -35.85 -35.58 1.32
C ARG A 478 -37.03 -36.06 0.49
N SER A 479 -36.77 -36.75 -0.62
CA SER A 479 -37.71 -37.57 -1.39
C SER A 479 -37.48 -39.04 -1.06
#